data_AF-A0A4D4LDM2-F1
#
_entry.id   AF-A0A4D4LDM2-F1
#
_cell.length_a   1.000
_cell.length_b   1.000
_cell.length_c   1.000
_cell.angle_alpha   90.00
_cell.angle_beta   90.00
_cell.angle_gamma   90.00
#
_symmetry.space_group_name_H-M   'P 1'
#
loop_
_entity.id
_entity.type
_entity.pdbx_description
1 polymer ?
#
loop_
_entity_poly.entity_id
_entity_poly.type
_entity_poly.pdbx_seq_one_letter_code
_entity_poly.pdbx_strand_id
1 'polypeptide(L)'
;MVIKRSGVTEPFSRDKVISGVRKACQGRPVTEDALAKLGQQVEEAVRATGSAELSTHDVGLAILGPLQKLDLVAYLRFASVYRAFDSLEDFEAAVAELRDQQRPPAHDRGPGAEGVAEAPAPAIAAD
;
A
#
# COMPACT_ATOMS: atom_id res chain seq x y z
N MET A 1 -14.49 7.24 -19.79
CA MET A 1 -15.73 6.54 -19.40
C MET A 1 -15.38 5.31 -18.58
N VAL A 2 -16.33 4.79 -17.79
CA VAL A 2 -16.20 3.53 -17.05
C VAL A 2 -17.19 2.52 -17.62
N ILE A 3 -16.68 1.40 -18.09
CA ILE A 3 -17.46 0.25 -18.56
C ILE A 3 -17.83 -0.59 -17.33
N LYS A 4 -19.13 -0.81 -17.13
CA LYS A 4 -19.67 -1.67 -16.07
C LYS A 4 -19.59 -3.14 -16.46
N ARG A 5 -19.68 -4.03 -15.48
CA ARG A 5 -19.81 -5.49 -15.73
C ARG A 5 -21.01 -5.83 -16.61
N SER A 6 -22.06 -5.01 -16.60
CA SER A 6 -23.24 -5.14 -17.48
C SER A 6 -22.99 -4.71 -18.93
N GLY A 7 -21.83 -4.15 -19.26
CA GLY A 7 -21.51 -3.55 -20.57
C GLY A 7 -21.94 -2.08 -20.72
N VAL A 8 -22.72 -1.55 -19.77
CA VAL A 8 -23.12 -0.12 -19.78
C VAL A 8 -21.92 0.77 -19.50
N THR A 9 -21.81 1.90 -20.20
CA THR A 9 -20.79 2.91 -19.96
C THR A 9 -21.35 4.13 -19.23
N GLU A 10 -20.56 4.70 -18.34
CA GLU A 10 -20.90 5.95 -17.65
C GLU A 10 -19.66 6.82 -17.40
N PRO A 11 -19.82 8.11 -17.08
CA PRO A 11 -18.70 8.93 -16.62
C PRO A 11 -18.06 8.35 -15.35
N PHE A 12 -16.75 8.52 -15.19
CA PHE A 12 -16.08 8.24 -13.93
C PHE A 12 -16.66 9.14 -12.83
N SER A 13 -16.86 8.58 -11.63
CA SER A 13 -17.40 9.30 -10.48
C SER A 13 -16.58 9.00 -9.24
N ARG A 14 -15.98 10.05 -8.67
CA ARG A 14 -15.27 9.98 -7.38
C ARG A 14 -16.18 9.51 -6.25
N ASP A 15 -17.45 9.93 -6.25
CA ASP A 15 -18.41 9.53 -5.21
C ASP A 15 -18.65 8.02 -5.20
N LYS A 16 -18.67 7.38 -6.39
CA LYS A 16 -18.77 5.93 -6.50
C LYS A 16 -17.53 5.21 -6.00
N VAL A 17 -16.35 5.77 -6.25
CA VAL A 17 -15.07 5.27 -5.68
C VAL A 17 -15.12 5.33 -4.15
N ILE A 18 -15.45 6.50 -3.60
CA ILE A 18 -15.52 6.71 -2.14
C ILE A 18 -16.55 5.77 -1.51
N SER A 19 -17.72 5.62 -2.12
CA SER A 19 -18.77 4.71 -1.65
C SER A 19 -18.28 3.25 -1.63
N GLY A 20 -17.58 2.80 -2.67
CA GLY A 20 -17.01 1.46 -2.73
C GLY A 20 -15.93 1.20 -1.67
N VAL A 21 -15.08 2.19 -1.41
CA VAL A 21 -13.99 2.10 -0.41
C VAL A 21 -14.52 2.14 1.02
N ARG A 22 -15.57 2.92 1.28
CA ARG A 22 -16.16 3.11 2.61
C ARG A 22 -16.47 1.79 3.31
N LYS A 23 -16.95 0.78 2.58
CA LYS A 23 -17.25 -0.55 3.14
C LYS A 23 -15.99 -1.24 3.68
N ALA A 24 -14.87 -1.16 2.97
CA ALA A 24 -13.60 -1.74 3.43
C ALA A 24 -13.04 -1.02 4.67
N CYS A 25 -13.29 0.30 4.78
CA CYS A 25 -12.88 1.14 5.89
C CYS A 25 -13.76 1.04 7.16
N GLN A 26 -14.82 0.22 7.17
CA GLN A 26 -15.71 0.12 8.34
C GLN A 26 -14.95 -0.32 9.61
N GLY A 27 -15.14 0.45 10.69
CA GLY A 27 -14.47 0.24 11.98
C GLY A 27 -12.97 0.60 11.99
N ARG A 28 -12.47 1.28 10.95
CA ARG A 28 -11.09 1.76 10.86
C ARG A 28 -11.03 3.26 11.16
N PRO A 29 -9.88 3.79 11.64
CA PRO A 29 -9.69 5.21 11.91
C PRO A 29 -9.45 6.00 10.61
N VAL A 30 -10.40 5.96 9.69
CA VAL A 30 -10.34 6.65 8.38
C VAL A 30 -11.40 7.74 8.34
N THR A 31 -10.99 8.98 8.11
CA THR A 31 -11.88 10.15 8.07
C THR A 31 -12.49 10.37 6.68
N GLU A 32 -13.58 11.12 6.61
CA GLU A 32 -14.19 11.54 5.34
C GLU A 32 -13.21 12.31 4.45
N ASP A 33 -12.42 13.22 5.03
CA ASP A 33 -11.40 13.97 4.29
C ASP A 33 -10.33 13.06 3.70
N ALA A 34 -9.95 12.00 4.42
CA ALA A 34 -9.00 11.03 3.91
C ALA A 34 -9.58 10.20 2.75
N LEU A 35 -10.87 9.83 2.83
CA LEU A 35 -11.58 9.20 1.72
C LEU A 35 -11.70 10.13 0.49
N ALA A 36 -11.98 11.41 0.70
CA ALA A 36 -12.03 12.40 -0.37
C ALA A 36 -10.67 12.54 -1.08
N LYS A 37 -9.58 12.62 -0.31
CA LYS A 37 -8.21 12.62 -0.84
C LYS A 37 -7.89 11.35 -1.61
N LEU A 38 -8.29 10.18 -1.10
CA LEU A 38 -8.15 8.91 -1.80
C LEU A 38 -8.91 8.95 -3.14
N GLY A 39 -10.16 9.43 -3.14
CA GLY A 39 -10.97 9.55 -4.34
C GLY A 39 -10.31 10.45 -5.41
N GLN A 40 -9.68 11.54 -4.99
CA GLN A 40 -8.86 12.39 -5.86
C GLN A 40 -7.65 11.65 -6.43
N GLN A 41 -6.87 10.96 -5.59
CA GLN A 41 -5.70 10.19 -6.03
C GLN A 41 -6.06 9.09 -7.04
N VAL A 42 -7.21 8.44 -6.85
CA VAL A 42 -7.71 7.44 -7.80
C VAL A 42 -8.11 8.08 -9.13
N GLU A 43 -8.76 9.24 -9.11
CA GLU A 43 -9.09 9.97 -10.33
C GLU A 43 -7.82 10.36 -11.10
N GLU A 44 -6.81 10.87 -10.40
CA GLU A 44 -5.52 11.24 -10.97
C GLU A 44 -4.81 10.02 -11.58
N ALA A 45 -4.78 8.89 -10.86
CA ALA A 45 -4.20 7.64 -11.36
C ALA A 45 -4.92 7.12 -12.62
N VAL A 46 -6.26 7.14 -12.60
CA VAL A 46 -7.11 6.79 -13.75
C VAL A 46 -6.82 7.69 -14.94
N ARG A 47 -6.75 9.01 -14.73
CA ARG A 47 -6.49 9.98 -15.80
C ARG A 47 -5.09 9.82 -16.38
N ALA A 48 -4.10 9.52 -15.54
CA ALA A 48 -2.71 9.33 -15.95
C ALA A 48 -2.52 8.12 -16.89
N THR A 49 -3.45 7.16 -16.92
CA THR A 49 -3.41 6.04 -17.88
C THR A 49 -3.60 6.49 -19.34
N GLY A 50 -4.21 7.67 -19.58
CA GLY A 50 -4.56 8.14 -20.92
C GLY A 50 -5.69 7.36 -21.60
N SER A 51 -6.28 6.36 -20.92
CA SER A 51 -7.33 5.52 -21.48
C SER A 51 -8.66 6.26 -21.59
N ALA A 52 -9.26 6.23 -22.79
CA ALA A 52 -10.59 6.79 -23.03
C ALA A 52 -11.69 6.03 -22.27
N GLU A 53 -11.50 4.73 -22.10
CA GLU A 53 -12.42 3.83 -21.41
C GLU A 53 -11.66 2.92 -20.46
N LEU A 54 -12.23 2.71 -19.27
CA LEU A 54 -11.70 1.82 -18.25
C LEU A 54 -12.79 0.90 -17.77
N SER A 55 -12.46 -0.36 -17.46
CA SER A 55 -13.42 -1.23 -16.82
C SER A 55 -13.61 -0.82 -15.34
N THR A 56 -14.72 -1.27 -14.75
CA THR A 56 -14.92 -1.13 -13.30
C THR A 56 -13.85 -1.90 -12.51
N HIS A 57 -13.30 -2.96 -13.09
CA HIS A 57 -12.21 -3.72 -12.48
C HIS A 57 -10.92 -2.89 -12.43
N ASP A 58 -10.55 -2.20 -13.52
CA ASP A 58 -9.37 -1.34 -13.57
C ASP A 58 -9.45 -0.20 -12.56
N VAL A 59 -10.64 0.42 -12.42
CA VAL A 59 -10.88 1.43 -11.39
C VAL A 59 -10.73 0.83 -9.98
N GLY A 60 -11.18 -0.41 -9.78
CA GLY A 60 -10.97 -1.16 -8.55
C GLY A 60 -9.50 -1.39 -8.23
N LEU A 61 -8.69 -1.75 -9.22
CA LEU A 61 -7.25 -1.92 -9.06
C LEU A 61 -6.55 -0.59 -8.76
N ALA A 62 -6.98 0.52 -9.39
CA ALA A 62 -6.45 1.85 -9.13
C ALA A 62 -6.67 2.35 -7.69
N ILE A 63 -7.69 1.82 -6.99
CA ILE A 63 -7.96 2.12 -5.57
C ILE A 63 -6.91 1.52 -4.65
N LEU A 64 -6.34 0.38 -5.01
CA LEU A 64 -5.49 -0.42 -4.11
C LEU A 64 -4.27 0.36 -3.61
N GLY A 65 -3.55 1.07 -4.48
CA GLY A 65 -2.35 1.82 -4.11
C GLY A 65 -2.64 2.94 -3.09
N PRO A 66 -3.57 3.88 -3.37
CA PRO A 66 -4.00 4.88 -2.40
C PRO A 66 -4.53 4.29 -1.10
N LEU A 67 -5.34 3.22 -1.17
CA LEU A 67 -5.93 2.59 0.01
C LEU A 67 -4.88 1.91 0.90
N GLN A 68 -3.87 1.28 0.30
CA GLN A 68 -2.74 0.66 1.02
C GLN A 68 -2.00 1.67 1.90
N LYS A 69 -1.75 2.87 1.35
CA LYS A 69 -1.10 3.97 2.07
C LYS A 69 -1.99 4.54 3.18
N LEU A 70 -3.31 4.50 2.97
CA LEU A 70 -4.29 5.03 3.90
C LEU A 70 -4.53 4.10 5.09
N ASP A 71 -4.83 2.82 4.83
CA ASP A 71 -5.04 1.81 5.87
C ASP A 71 -4.85 0.39 5.31
N LEU A 72 -3.89 -0.35 5.87
CA LEU A 72 -3.50 -1.69 5.39
C LEU A 72 -4.60 -2.74 5.59
N VAL A 73 -5.42 -2.62 6.64
CA VAL A 73 -6.49 -3.58 6.92
C VAL A 73 -7.65 -3.37 5.94
N ALA A 74 -8.03 -2.11 5.68
CA ALA A 74 -9.00 -1.77 4.65
C ALA A 74 -8.49 -2.19 3.27
N TYR A 75 -7.19 -2.00 2.99
CA TYR A 75 -6.56 -2.51 1.78
C TYR A 75 -6.72 -4.02 1.65
N LEU A 76 -6.38 -4.83 2.65
CA LEU A 76 -6.50 -6.29 2.57
C LEU A 76 -7.95 -6.74 2.33
N ARG A 77 -8.92 -6.11 3.01
CA ARG A 77 -10.36 -6.36 2.82
C ARG A 77 -10.84 -6.02 1.41
N PHE A 78 -10.29 -4.96 0.81
CA PHE A 78 -10.63 -4.55 -0.54
C PHE A 78 -9.93 -5.44 -1.57
N ALA A 79 -8.64 -5.69 -1.38
CA ALA A 79 -7.80 -6.53 -2.22
C ALA A 79 -8.37 -7.95 -2.35
N SER A 80 -8.91 -8.52 -1.27
CA SER A 80 -9.48 -9.88 -1.33
C SER A 80 -10.61 -10.03 -2.34
N VAL A 81 -11.37 -8.96 -2.60
CA VAL A 81 -12.44 -8.97 -3.61
C VAL A 81 -11.89 -8.69 -5.00
N TYR A 82 -11.03 -7.68 -5.15
CA TYR A 82 -10.60 -7.20 -6.47
C TYR A 82 -9.43 -7.98 -7.07
N ARG A 83 -8.63 -8.66 -6.24
CA ARG A 83 -7.59 -9.60 -6.67
C ARG A 83 -8.04 -11.06 -6.55
N ALA A 84 -9.33 -11.30 -6.26
CA ALA A 84 -9.94 -12.63 -6.15
C ALA A 84 -9.15 -13.57 -5.22
N PHE A 85 -9.00 -13.19 -3.95
CA PHE A 85 -8.39 -14.07 -2.97
C PHE A 85 -9.39 -15.19 -2.65
N ASP A 86 -8.99 -16.43 -2.94
CA ASP A 86 -9.81 -17.62 -2.77
C ASP A 86 -9.22 -18.57 -1.71
N SER A 87 -8.02 -18.26 -1.20
CA SER A 87 -7.25 -19.11 -0.29
C SER A 87 -6.59 -18.33 0.84
N LEU A 88 -6.12 -19.05 1.87
CA LEU A 88 -5.34 -18.45 2.95
C LEU A 88 -3.98 -17.97 2.41
N GLU A 89 -3.43 -18.72 1.47
CA GLU A 89 -2.16 -18.46 0.81
C GLU A 89 -2.16 -17.10 0.08
N ASP A 90 -3.31 -16.68 -0.49
CA ASP A 90 -3.44 -15.35 -1.11
C ASP A 90 -3.28 -14.22 -0.08
N PHE A 91 -3.85 -14.40 1.12
CA PHE A 91 -3.67 -13.45 2.20
C PHE A 91 -2.24 -13.45 2.72
N GLU A 92 -1.62 -14.62 2.86
CA GLU A 92 -0.22 -14.74 3.28
C GLU A 92 0.72 -14.03 2.30
N ALA A 93 0.53 -14.24 1.00
CA ALA A 93 1.28 -13.56 -0.05
C ALA A 93 1.12 -12.04 0.02
N ALA A 94 -0.11 -11.55 0.15
CA ALA A 94 -0.38 -10.12 0.28
C ALA A 94 0.27 -9.53 1.54
N VAL A 95 0.18 -10.21 2.69
CA VAL A 95 0.82 -9.77 3.94
C VAL A 95 2.35 -9.77 3.83
N ALA A 96 2.93 -10.77 3.15
CA ALA A 96 4.36 -10.82 2.90
C ALA A 96 4.83 -9.64 2.04
N GLU A 97 4.09 -9.31 0.96
CA GLU A 97 4.34 -8.14 0.12
C GLU A 97 4.31 -6.84 0.94
N LEU A 98 3.30 -6.67 1.79
CA LEU A 98 3.17 -5.49 2.66
C LEU A 98 4.33 -5.35 3.65
N ARG A 99 4.81 -6.47 4.21
CA ARG A 99 5.95 -6.47 5.15
C ARG A 99 7.25 -6.07 4.47
N ASP A 100 7.47 -6.53 3.24
CA ASP A 100 8.68 -6.18 2.49
C ASP A 100 8.71 -4.69 2.14
N GLN A 101 7.57 -4.12 1.72
CA GLN A 101 7.45 -2.69 1.43
C GLN A 101 7.62 -1.78 2.67
N GLN A 102 7.39 -2.32 3.87
CA GLN A 102 7.61 -1.60 5.14
C GLN A 102 9.03 -1.76 5.67
N ARG A 103 9.82 -2.69 5.13
CA ARG A 103 11.19 -2.87 5.56
C ARG A 103 11.97 -1.62 5.13
N PRO A 104 12.52 -0.82 6.07
CA PRO A 104 13.43 0.24 5.68
C PRO A 104 14.58 -0.39 4.90
N PRO A 105 15.09 0.26 3.82
CA PRO A 105 16.22 -0.27 3.08
C PRO A 105 17.31 -0.57 4.11
N ALA A 106 17.77 -1.83 4.11
CA ALA A 106 18.78 -2.28 5.06
C ALA A 106 19.91 -1.26 5.01
N HIS A 107 20.15 -0.57 6.14
CA HIS A 107 21.28 0.32 6.25
C HIS A 107 22.49 -0.52 5.84
N ASP A 108 23.09 -0.17 4.72
CA ASP A 108 24.35 -0.72 4.26
C ASP A 108 25.33 -0.52 5.42
N ARG A 109 25.48 -1.55 6.26
CA ARG A 109 26.60 -1.64 7.19
C ARG A 109 27.78 -1.89 6.26
N GLY A 110 28.31 -0.80 5.71
CA GLY A 110 29.53 -0.84 4.93
C GLY A 110 30.60 -1.61 5.72
N PRO A 111 31.44 -2.41 5.06
CA PRO A 111 32.52 -3.10 5.73
C PRO A 111 33.54 -2.04 6.17
N GLY A 112 33.51 -1.65 7.44
CA GLY A 112 34.38 -0.56 7.88
C GLY A 112 34.26 -0.21 9.35
N ALA A 113 34.76 -1.10 10.22
CA ALA A 113 35.46 -0.75 11.45
C ALA A 113 36.04 -2.03 12.11
N GLU A 114 36.99 -2.68 11.44
CA GLU A 114 38.06 -3.37 12.17
C GLU A 114 39.15 -2.33 12.45
N GLY A 115 39.57 -2.23 13.72
CA GLY A 115 40.56 -1.29 14.23
C GLY A 115 39.94 -0.39 15.31
N VAL A 116 40.31 -0.48 16.59
CA VAL A 116 41.66 -0.61 17.14
C VAL A 116 41.61 -1.50 18.39
N ALA A 117 42.47 -2.53 18.43
CA ALA A 117 42.79 -3.22 19.67
C ALA A 117 43.55 -2.24 20.58
N GLU A 118 42.90 -1.82 21.66
CA GLU A 118 43.52 -1.04 22.71
C GLU A 118 44.55 -1.93 23.44
N ALA A 119 45.83 -1.59 23.32
CA ALA A 119 46.90 -2.27 24.03
C ALA A 119 46.77 -2.02 25.54
N PRO A 120 46.96 -3.02 26.41
CA PRO A 120 46.89 -2.79 27.85
C PRO A 120 48.09 -1.95 28.32
N ALA A 121 47.82 -0.98 29.19
CA ALA A 121 48.83 -0.14 29.84
C ALA A 121 49.84 -0.99 30.65
N PRO A 122 51.12 -0.57 30.75
CA PRO A 122 52.11 -1.32 31.49
C PRO A 122 51.85 -1.26 33.00
N ALA A 123 51.99 -2.41 33.66
CA ALA A 123 51.95 -2.54 35.10
C ALA A 123 53.11 -1.74 35.73
N ILE A 124 52.77 -0.82 36.63
CA ILE A 124 53.75 -0.21 37.54
C ILE A 124 54.16 -1.26 38.58
N ALA A 125 55.43 -1.64 38.57
CA ALA A 125 56.06 -2.44 39.60
C ALA A 125 56.34 -1.56 40.85
N ALA A 126 56.26 -2.21 42.01
CA ALA A 126 56.41 -1.66 43.35
C ALA A 126 57.77 -0.98 43.63
N ASP A 127 57.75 0.00 44.53
CA ASP A 127 58.45 -0.05 45.82
C ASP A 127 57.62 0.72 46.86
#